data_AF-A0A934GIG7-F1
#
_entry.id   AF-A0A934GIG7-F1
#
_cell.length_a   1.000
_cell.length_b   1.000
_cell.length_c   1.000
_cell.angle_alpha   90.00
_cell.angle_beta   90.00
_cell.angle_gamma   90.00
#
_symmetry.space_group_name_H-M   'P 1'
#
loop_
_entity.id
_entity.type
_entity.pdbx_description
1 polymer ?
#
loop_
_entity_poly.entity_id
_entity_poly.type
_entity_poly.pdbx_seq_one_letter_code
_entity_poly.pdbx_strand_id
1 'polypeptide(L)' 'MEAKNVQNQPHIEVGTNKPCRTCKWQTPDPTDPHRGQCTANRHAMGGVWKRWLRDVENLTCSKHEEGKLSFRDHV' A
#
# COMPACT_ATOMS: atom_id res chain seq x y z
N MET A 1 27.20 -0.03 2.02
CA MET A 1 26.01 0.59 2.66
C MET A 1 25.03 0.90 1.55
N GLU A 2 24.00 0.07 1.37
CA GLU A 2 22.94 0.33 0.39
C GLU A 2 22.11 1.52 0.88
N ALA A 3 22.04 2.58 0.08
CA ALA A 3 21.12 3.67 0.31
C ALA A 3 19.70 3.10 0.30
N LYS A 4 19.05 3.01 1.46
CA LYS A 4 17.66 2.54 1.55
C LYS A 4 16.80 3.45 0.69
N ASN A 5 16.30 2.92 -0.41
CA ASN A 5 15.44 3.66 -1.34
C ASN A 5 14.11 3.99 -0.63
N VAL A 6 14.05 5.17 0.01
CA VAL A 6 12.90 5.67 0.80
C VAL A 6 11.60 5.65 -0.02
N GLN A 7 11.71 5.67 -1.35
CA GLN A 7 10.59 5.60 -2.30
C GLN A 7 9.84 4.26 -2.26
N ASN A 8 10.36 3.21 -1.61
CA ASN A 8 9.70 1.91 -1.51
C ASN A 8 8.71 1.79 -0.33
N GLN A 9 8.63 2.82 0.51
CA GLN A 9 7.64 2.96 1.58
C GLN A 9 6.58 4.00 1.18
N PRO A 10 5.36 3.95 1.75
CA PRO A 10 4.35 4.96 1.48
C PRO A 10 4.85 6.36 1.82
N HIS A 11 4.81 7.27 0.86
CA HIS A 11 5.12 8.69 1.02
C HIS A 11 4.03 9.53 0.35
N ILE A 12 3.96 10.81 0.75
CA ILE A 12 3.01 11.76 0.18
C ILE A 12 3.49 12.16 -1.22
N GLU A 13 2.57 12.14 -2.17
CA GLU A 13 2.73 12.64 -3.53
C GLU A 13 1.36 13.18 -3.98
N VAL A 14 1.18 14.49 -3.86
CA VAL A 14 -0.11 15.15 -4.13
C VAL A 14 -0.44 15.07 -5.61
N GLY A 15 -1.65 14.61 -5.95
CA GLY A 15 -2.06 14.43 -7.35
C GLY A 15 -1.26 13.34 -8.08
N THR A 16 -0.76 12.33 -7.35
CA THR A 16 -0.06 11.21 -7.95
C THR A 16 -0.93 10.47 -8.96
N ASN A 17 -0.31 10.04 -10.06
CA ASN A 17 -0.96 9.15 -11.04
C ASN A 17 -0.99 7.69 -10.54
N LYS A 18 -0.42 7.40 -9.37
CA LYS A 18 -0.30 6.06 -8.79
C LYS A 18 -0.86 6.03 -7.36
N PRO A 19 -2.13 6.44 -7.14
CA PRO A 19 -2.69 6.51 -5.81
C PRO A 19 -2.78 5.12 -5.18
N CYS A 20 -2.60 5.05 -3.85
CA CYS A 20 -2.78 3.80 -3.12
C CYS A 20 -4.18 3.19 -3.34
N ARG A 21 -5.21 4.01 -3.58
CA ARG A 21 -6.58 3.55 -3.84
C ARG A 21 -6.72 2.57 -5.02
N THR A 22 -5.87 2.68 -6.05
CA THR A 22 -5.92 1.78 -7.22
C THR A 22 -4.91 0.63 -7.13
N CYS A 23 -4.09 0.61 -6.08
CA CYS A 23 -3.03 -0.37 -5.90
C CYS A 23 -3.60 -1.72 -5.44
N LYS A 24 -3.21 -2.82 -6.09
CA LYS A 24 -3.65 -4.17 -5.72
C LYS A 24 -3.27 -4.58 -4.30
N TRP A 25 -2.24 -3.94 -3.73
CA TRP A 25 -1.77 -4.17 -2.37
C TRP A 25 -2.57 -3.43 -1.30
N GLN A 26 -3.42 -2.48 -1.70
CA GLN A 26 -4.26 -1.73 -0.78
C GLN A 26 -5.55 -2.51 -0.51
N THR A 27 -5.99 -2.44 0.73
CA THR A 27 -7.35 -2.79 1.13
C THR A 27 -7.89 -1.66 2.02
N PRO A 28 -9.19 -1.32 1.97
CA PRO A 28 -9.76 -0.27 2.82
C PRO A 28 -9.50 -0.52 4.31
N ASP A 29 -9.43 0.55 5.09
CA ASP A 29 -9.47 0.44 6.55
C ASP A 29 -10.82 -0.17 6.99
N PRO A 30 -10.86 -0.99 8.07
CA PRO A 30 -12.06 -1.68 8.52
C PRO A 30 -13.17 -0.74 9.00
N THR A 31 -12.84 0.51 9.34
CA THR A 31 -13.78 1.46 9.93
C THR A 31 -14.03 2.66 9.03
N ASP A 32 -12.96 3.27 8.50
CA ASP A 32 -13.04 4.53 7.74
C ASP A 32 -12.61 4.34 6.27
N PRO A 33 -13.53 4.42 5.30
CA PRO A 33 -13.22 4.16 3.89
C PRO A 33 -12.29 5.21 3.25
N HIS A 34 -12.04 6.35 3.89
CA HIS A 34 -11.05 7.32 3.43
C HIS A 34 -9.60 6.89 3.75
N ARG A 35 -9.44 5.89 4.62
CA ARG A 35 -8.16 5.32 5.03
C ARG A 35 -7.94 3.96 4.39
N GLY A 36 -6.72 3.46 4.51
CA GLY A 36 -6.36 2.17 3.92
C GLY A 36 -5.31 1.39 4.71
N GLN A 37 -5.09 0.16 4.26
CA GLN A 37 -4.07 -0.74 4.74
C GLN A 37 -3.24 -1.21 3.55
N CYS A 38 -1.94 -0.90 3.55
CA CYS A 38 -1.00 -1.44 2.57
C CYS A 38 -0.51 -2.82 3.03
N THR A 39 -0.64 -3.82 2.16
CA THR A 39 -0.25 -5.22 2.39
C THR A 39 1.00 -5.65 1.61
N ALA A 40 1.70 -4.69 0.98
CA ALA A 40 2.85 -4.98 0.12
C ALA A 40 4.07 -5.55 0.86
N ASN A 41 4.15 -5.38 2.18
CA ASN A 41 5.25 -5.94 2.99
C ASN A 41 4.91 -7.36 3.46
N ARG A 42 5.17 -8.34 2.57
CA ARG A 42 4.97 -9.77 2.84
C ARG A 42 6.31 -10.42 3.17
N HIS A 43 6.36 -11.10 4.30
CA HIS A 43 7.53 -11.82 4.77
C HIS A 43 7.56 -13.23 4.18
N ALA A 44 8.76 -13.79 3.92
CA ALA A 44 8.92 -15.14 3.38
C ALA A 44 8.29 -16.23 4.27
N MET A 45 8.15 -15.97 5.56
CA MET A 45 7.48 -16.85 6.54
C MET A 45 5.94 -16.70 6.56
N GLY A 46 5.35 -16.01 5.57
CA GLY A 46 3.89 -15.86 5.42
C GLY A 46 3.28 -14.65 6.12
N GLY A 47 4.01 -13.93 6.97
CA GLY A 47 3.51 -12.75 7.67
C GLY A 47 3.20 -11.58 6.72
N VAL A 48 2.00 -11.01 6.81
CA VAL A 48 1.61 -9.79 6.08
C VAL A 48 1.67 -8.60 7.04
N TRP A 49 2.75 -7.84 6.99
CA TRP A 49 2.95 -6.73 7.92
C TRP A 49 2.37 -5.43 7.37
N LYS A 50 1.10 -5.19 7.69
CA LYS A 50 0.34 -4.05 7.20
C LYS A 50 0.97 -2.71 7.58
N ARG A 51 0.75 -1.69 6.74
CA ARG A 51 1.00 -0.28 7.06
C ARG A 51 -0.30 0.49 6.89
N TRP A 52 -0.64 1.29 7.89
CA TRP A 52 -1.83 2.12 7.84
C TRP A 52 -1.58 3.33 6.92
N LEU A 53 -2.54 3.62 6.06
CA LEU A 53 -2.53 4.70 5.08
C LEU A 53 -3.54 5.76 5.52
N ARG A 54 -3.05 6.99 5.76
CA ARG A 54 -3.87 8.10 6.24
C ARG A 54 -4.75 8.70 5.14
N ASP A 55 -4.26 8.66 3.91
CA ASP A 55 -4.91 9.20 2.71
C ASP A 55 -4.58 8.28 1.53
N VAL A 56 -5.59 7.67 0.93
CA VAL A 56 -5.40 6.71 -0.16
C VAL A 56 -5.28 7.37 -1.54
N GLU A 57 -5.57 8.67 -1.67
CA GLU A 57 -5.51 9.42 -2.92
C GLU A 57 -4.14 10.07 -3.15
N ASN A 58 -3.50 10.56 -2.09
CA ASN A 58 -2.23 11.31 -2.18
C ASN A 58 -1.02 10.58 -1.58
N LEU A 59 -1.13 9.27 -1.35
CA LEU A 59 0.01 8.42 -0.96
C LEU A 59 0.38 7.49 -2.11
N THR A 60 1.69 7.31 -2.33
CA THR A 60 2.21 6.32 -3.28
C THR A 60 3.54 5.72 -2.80
N CYS A 61 4.06 4.75 -3.56
CA CYS A 61 5.42 4.23 -3.43
C CYS A 61 5.82 3.51 -4.73
N SER A 62 7.09 3.14 -4.85
CA SER A 62 7.64 2.42 -6.02
C SER A 62 7.08 1.01 -6.24
N LYS A 63 6.34 0.46 -5.27
CA LYS A 63 5.67 -0.86 -5.35
C LYS A 63 4.21 -0.78 -5.84
N HIS A 64 3.75 0.40 -6.26
CA HIS A 64 2.42 0.54 -6.82
C HIS A 64 2.25 -0.37 -8.03
N GLU A 65 1.15 -1.11 -8.05
CA GLU A 65 0.72 -1.92 -9.18
C GLU A 65 -0.81 -1.90 -9.21
N GLU A 66 -1.37 -1.47 -10.33
CA GLU A 66 -2.82 -1.39 -10.48
C GLU A 66 -3.47 -2.76 -10.42
N GLY A 67 -4.63 -2.83 -9.76
CA GLY A 67 -5.47 -4.02 -9.75
C GLY A 67 -6.13 -4.27 -8.41
N LYS A 68 -6.65 -5.48 -8.25
CA LYS A 68 -7.30 -5.93 -7.02
C LYS A 68 -6.96 -7.39 -6.77
N LEU A 69 -6.38 -7.69 -5.61
CA LEU A 69 -6.13 -9.08 -5.20
C LEU A 69 -7.45 -9.79 -4.86
N SER A 70 -7.47 -11.11 -5.05
CA SER A 70 -8.58 -11.96 -4.60
C SER A 70 -8.63 -12.03 -3.08
N PHE A 71 -9.76 -12.44 -2.52
CA PHE A 71 -9.91 -12.66 -1.07
C PHE A 71 -8.88 -13.68 -0.54
N ARG A 72 -8.47 -14.65 -1.36
CA ARG A 72 -7.47 -15.67 -1.00
C ARG A 72 -6.09 -15.10 -0.69
N ASP A 73 -5.77 -13.96 -1.29
CA ASP A 73 -4.48 -13.32 -1.16
C ASP A 73 -4.52 -12.15 -0.16
N HIS A 74 -5.70 -11.83 0.37
CA HIS A 74 -5.88 -10.90 1.49
C HIS A 74 -5.67 -11.61 2.84
N VAL A 75 -5.64 -10.82 3.93
CA VAL A 75 -5.55 -11.31 5.32
C VAL A 75 -6.95 -11.50 5.88
#